data_AF-A0A6M2A353-F1
#
_entry.id   AF-A0A6M2A353-F1
#
_cell.length_a   1.000
_cell.length_b   1.000
_cell.length_c   1.000
_cell.angle_alpha   90.00
_cell.angle_beta   90.00
_cell.angle_gamma   90.00
#
_symmetry.space_group_name_H-M   'P 1'
#
loop_
_entity.id
_entity.type
_entity.pdbx_description
1 polymer ?
#
loop_
_entity_poly.entity_id
_entity_poly.type
_entity_poly.pdbx_seq_one_letter_code
_entity_poly.pdbx_strand_id
1 'polypeptide(L)'
;FSVLKYLGAAYLFYLGLMLLKEKVSQQVALANSPLNPASNVEQGYLQKKPTKPFVSGFLCNLLNPKATLFMLSLFSQFIDPSSSVLEKIGMGSVVASVGFVWFVILSYLLTHRLLRRHFARFQLVITKMMGIVLCILAVYIAFVSN
;
A
#
# COMPACT_ATOMS: atom_id res chain seq x y z
N PHE A 1 -20.94 -12.32 14.74
CA PHE A 1 -20.57 -11.44 13.61
C PHE A 1 -20.46 -9.96 14.03
N SER A 2 -21.44 -9.42 14.77
CA SER A 2 -21.51 -8.00 15.14
C SER A 2 -20.31 -7.46 15.93
N VAL A 3 -19.72 -8.25 16.84
CA VAL A 3 -18.51 -7.82 17.59
C VAL A 3 -17.33 -7.58 16.65
N LEU A 4 -17.07 -8.51 15.74
CA LEU A 4 -15.99 -8.39 14.76
C LEU A 4 -16.22 -7.23 13.79
N LYS A 5 -17.49 -7.02 13.39
CA LYS A 5 -17.94 -5.90 12.56
C LYS A 5 -17.60 -4.54 13.21
N TYR A 6 -18.01 -4.33 14.46
CA TYR A 6 -17.75 -3.07 15.16
C TYR A 6 -16.27 -2.86 15.49
N LEU A 7 -15.53 -3.93 15.83
CA LEU A 7 -14.08 -3.85 16.01
C LEU A 7 -13.36 -3.44 14.72
N GLY A 8 -13.74 -4.04 13.58
CA GLY A 8 -13.21 -3.68 12.27
C GLY A 8 -13.53 -2.23 11.89
N ALA A 9 -14.78 -1.79 12.11
CA ALA A 9 -15.19 -0.41 11.86
C ALA A 9 -14.41 0.59 12.74
N ALA A 10 -14.27 0.32 14.04
CA ALA A 10 -13.49 1.17 14.94
C ALA A 10 -12.02 1.28 14.52
N TYR A 11 -11.41 0.18 14.09
CA TYR A 11 -10.04 0.16 13.60
C TYR A 11 -9.88 0.97 12.30
N LEU A 12 -10.78 0.78 11.32
CA LEU A 12 -10.78 1.55 10.07
C LEU A 12 -10.97 3.05 10.33
N PHE A 13 -11.87 3.42 11.24
CA PHE A 13 -12.11 4.81 11.60
C PHE A 13 -10.86 5.43 12.25
N TYR A 14 -10.23 4.70 13.17
CA TYR A 14 -8.98 5.11 13.81
C TYR A 14 -7.86 5.34 12.79
N LEU A 15 -7.67 4.41 11.84
CA LEU A 15 -6.69 4.57 10.75
C LEU A 15 -7.02 5.78 9.87
N GLY A 16 -8.28 5.98 9.51
CA GLY A 16 -8.72 7.11 8.72
C GLY A 16 -8.40 8.45 9.40
N LEU A 17 -8.70 8.56 10.70
CA LEU A 17 -8.36 9.75 11.50
C LEU A 17 -6.85 9.99 11.60
N MET A 18 -6.05 8.93 11.67
CA MET A 18 -4.59 9.04 11.71
C MET A 18 -4.04 9.67 10.41
N LEU A 19 -4.51 9.23 9.24
CA LEU A 19 -4.15 9.82 7.94
C LEU A 19 -4.64 11.28 7.80
N LEU A 20 -5.83 11.58 8.32
CA LEU A 20 -6.38 12.93 8.33
C LEU A 20 -5.65 13.90 9.26
N LYS A 21 -4.95 13.41 10.29
CA LYS A 21 -4.15 14.25 11.20
C LYS A 21 -2.73 14.54 10.73
N GLU A 22 -2.25 13.89 9.67
CA GLU A 22 -0.89 14.06 9.15
C GLU A 22 -0.65 15.51 8.64
N LYS A 23 0.41 16.19 9.13
CA LYS A 23 0.64 17.63 8.86
C LYS A 23 1.60 17.87 7.69
N VAL A 24 1.26 18.86 6.85
CA VAL A 24 2.02 19.32 5.65
C VAL A 24 3.49 19.64 5.98
N SER A 25 3.76 20.22 7.15
CA SER A 25 5.11 20.71 7.53
C SER A 25 6.14 19.59 7.73
N GLN A 26 5.72 18.37 8.09
CA GLN A 26 6.64 17.25 8.27
C GLN A 26 7.10 16.65 6.94
N GLN A 27 6.24 16.62 5.91
CA GLN A 27 6.59 16.07 4.60
C GLN A 27 7.46 17.00 3.74
N VAL A 28 7.31 18.33 3.88
CA VAL A 28 8.15 19.31 3.13
C VAL A 28 9.60 19.35 3.65
N ALA A 29 9.81 19.22 4.97
CA ALA A 29 11.16 19.11 5.56
C ALA A 29 11.91 17.85 5.07
N LEU A 30 11.15 16.78 4.82
CA LEU A 30 11.59 15.49 4.28
C LEU A 30 11.99 15.54 2.80
N ALA A 31 11.29 16.37 2.01
CA ALA A 31 11.53 16.55 0.59
C ALA A 31 12.84 17.32 0.31
N ASN A 32 13.32 18.12 1.27
CA ASN A 32 14.53 18.93 1.15
C ASN A 32 15.79 18.31 1.79
N SER A 33 15.66 17.18 2.50
CA SER A 33 16.81 16.50 3.12
C SER A 33 17.46 15.50 2.14
N PRO A 34 18.80 15.44 2.04
CA PRO A 34 19.50 14.48 1.19
C PRO A 34 19.21 13.06 1.68
N LEU A 35 18.59 12.26 0.79
CA LEU A 35 18.31 10.83 0.90
C LEU A 35 18.18 10.29 2.33
N ASN A 36 17.00 10.49 2.93
CA ASN A 36 16.49 9.52 3.89
C ASN A 36 15.08 9.11 3.42
N PRO A 37 14.94 7.99 2.70
CA PRO A 37 13.65 7.54 2.14
C PRO A 37 12.66 7.05 3.20
N ALA A 38 13.00 7.16 4.49
CA ALA A 38 12.32 6.47 5.58
C ALA A 38 11.55 7.39 6.53
N SER A 39 11.42 8.69 6.26
CA SER A 39 10.68 9.55 7.16
C SER A 39 9.20 9.71 6.72
N ASN A 40 8.35 9.01 7.45
CA ASN A 40 7.08 9.54 7.97
C ASN A 40 5.82 9.43 7.10
N VAL A 41 5.43 8.23 6.67
CA VAL A 41 3.99 7.88 6.59
C VAL A 41 3.49 7.19 7.89
N GLU A 42 4.40 6.89 8.83
CA GLU A 42 4.02 6.35 10.16
C GLU A 42 4.73 7.09 11.31
N GLN A 43 4.63 8.41 11.36
CA GLN A 43 5.05 9.16 12.56
C GLN A 43 4.00 9.12 13.70
N GLY A 44 3.40 7.95 13.91
CA GLY A 44 2.48 7.67 15.02
C GLY A 44 2.94 6.55 15.96
N TYR A 45 3.67 5.53 15.49
CA TYR A 45 4.03 4.40 16.35
C TYR A 45 5.46 3.92 16.10
N LEU A 46 6.32 4.36 17.02
CA LEU A 46 7.65 3.82 17.31
C LEU A 46 8.75 4.24 16.33
N GLN A 47 9.70 5.00 16.89
CA GLN A 47 11.05 5.23 16.36
C GLN A 47 11.64 3.94 15.77
N LYS A 48 11.93 3.92 14.46
CA LYS A 48 12.24 2.66 13.80
C LYS A 48 13.35 2.80 12.74
N LYS A 49 14.45 2.07 12.99
CA LYS A 49 15.65 1.85 12.16
C LYS A 49 15.33 1.63 10.66
N PRO A 50 16.28 1.94 9.75
CA PRO A 50 16.10 1.93 8.29
C PRO A 50 15.70 0.58 7.66
N THR A 51 15.74 -0.53 8.38
CA THR A 51 15.33 -1.86 7.89
C THR A 51 13.81 -2.09 7.89
N LYS A 52 13.03 -1.25 8.57
CA LYS A 52 11.59 -1.48 8.78
C LYS A 52 10.67 -1.07 7.60
N PRO A 53 10.99 -0.09 6.74
CA PRO A 53 10.14 0.23 5.59
C PRO A 53 10.04 -0.92 4.57
N PHE A 54 11.15 -1.60 4.26
CA PHE A 54 11.15 -2.75 3.34
C PHE A 54 10.32 -3.91 3.90
N VAL A 55 10.55 -4.28 5.17
CA VAL A 55 9.80 -5.36 5.82
C VAL A 55 8.32 -5.02 5.95
N SER A 56 7.99 -3.78 6.29
CA SER A 56 6.59 -3.33 6.37
C SER A 56 5.89 -3.40 5.01
N GLY A 57 6.53 -2.90 3.94
CA GLY A 57 5.99 -2.99 2.59
C GLY A 57 5.87 -4.43 2.08
N PHE A 58 6.89 -5.26 2.34
CA PHE A 58 6.88 -6.68 2.00
C PHE A 58 5.76 -7.43 2.71
N LEU A 59 5.64 -7.28 4.03
CA LEU A 59 4.58 -7.91 4.81
C LEU A 59 3.20 -7.36 4.43
N CYS A 60 3.07 -6.05 4.19
CA CYS A 60 1.81 -5.47 3.72
C CYS A 60 1.35 -6.08 2.40
N ASN A 61 2.27 -6.34 1.46
CA ASN A 61 1.95 -6.98 0.19
C ASN A 61 1.67 -8.48 0.38
N LEU A 62 2.52 -9.20 1.11
CA LEU A 62 2.42 -10.64 1.33
C LEU A 62 1.17 -11.04 2.13
N LEU A 63 0.82 -10.27 3.17
CA LEU A 63 -0.38 -10.48 3.99
C LEU A 63 -1.63 -9.84 3.38
N ASN A 64 -1.61 -9.38 2.12
CA ASN A 64 -2.79 -8.88 1.43
C ASN A 64 -3.51 -10.03 0.70
N PRO A 65 -4.47 -10.74 1.34
CA PRO A 65 -5.14 -11.87 0.70
C PRO A 65 -5.89 -11.45 -0.57
N LYS A 66 -6.31 -10.17 -0.69
CA LYS A 66 -6.98 -9.66 -1.89
C LYS A 66 -6.06 -9.66 -3.10
N ALA A 67 -4.79 -9.27 -2.94
CA ALA A 67 -3.81 -9.28 -4.02
C ALA A 67 -3.50 -10.72 -4.46
N THR A 68 -3.31 -11.64 -3.50
CA THR A 68 -3.07 -13.05 -3.77
C THR A 68 -4.24 -13.71 -4.48
N LEU A 69 -5.47 -13.51 -4.02
CA LEU A 69 -6.67 -14.07 -4.65
C LEU A 69 -6.90 -13.51 -6.06
N PHE A 70 -6.65 -12.21 -6.28
CA PHE A 70 -6.73 -11.61 -7.60
C PHE A 70 -5.70 -12.21 -8.55
N MET A 71 -4.43 -12.30 -8.13
CA MET A 71 -3.37 -12.91 -8.94
C MET A 71 -3.64 -14.38 -9.21
N LEU A 72 -4.15 -15.13 -8.22
CA LEU A 72 -4.54 -16.52 -8.40
C LEU A 72 -5.65 -16.66 -9.44
N SER A 73 -6.69 -15.82 -9.36
CA SER A 73 -7.80 -15.81 -10.33
C SER A 73 -7.35 -15.42 -11.75
N LEU A 74 -6.42 -14.48 -11.86
CA LEU A 74 -5.88 -14.06 -13.15
C LEU A 74 -5.00 -15.16 -13.73
N PHE A 75 -4.12 -15.74 -12.90
CA PHE A 75 -3.22 -16.82 -13.29
C PHE A 75 -3.96 -18.10 -13.69
N SER A 76 -5.06 -18.45 -13.00
CA SER A 76 -5.90 -19.59 -13.36
C SER A 76 -6.58 -19.45 -14.72
N GLN A 77 -6.72 -18.24 -15.26
CA GLN A 77 -7.26 -18.03 -16.62
C GLN A 77 -6.22 -18.29 -17.71
N PHE A 78 -4.93 -18.16 -17.39
CA PHE A 78 -3.85 -18.33 -18.36
C PHE A 78 -3.17 -19.70 -18.29
N ILE A 79 -3.39 -20.46 -17.21
CA ILE A 79 -2.87 -21.81 -17.06
C ILE A 79 -3.93 -22.83 -17.47
N ASP A 80 -3.58 -23.65 -18.46
CA ASP A 80 -4.28 -24.90 -18.70
C ASP A 80 -3.93 -25.89 -17.57
N PRO A 81 -4.92 -26.52 -16.89
CA PRO A 81 -4.67 -27.54 -15.89
C PRO A 81 -3.74 -28.66 -16.38
N SER A 82 -3.79 -28.98 -17.68
CA SER A 82 -3.00 -30.01 -18.35
C SER A 82 -1.56 -29.64 -18.68
N SER A 83 -1.17 -28.36 -18.51
CA SER A 83 0.21 -27.92 -18.78
C SER A 83 1.23 -28.54 -17.82
N SER A 84 2.44 -28.75 -18.35
CA SER A 84 3.60 -29.24 -17.61
C SER A 84 4.04 -28.27 -16.51
N VAL A 85 4.72 -28.77 -15.48
CA VAL A 85 5.25 -27.94 -14.38
C VAL A 85 6.19 -26.85 -14.90
N LEU A 86 6.97 -27.15 -15.94
CA LEU A 86 7.91 -26.21 -16.53
C LEU A 86 7.21 -25.03 -17.21
N GLU A 87 6.10 -25.27 -17.92
CA GLU A 87 5.27 -24.21 -18.51
C GLU A 87 4.63 -23.32 -17.45
N LYS A 88 4.15 -23.91 -16.35
CA LYS A 88 3.58 -23.16 -15.20
C LYS A 88 4.63 -22.28 -14.52
N ILE A 89 5.86 -22.77 -14.35
CA ILE A 89 6.99 -21.97 -13.85
C ILE A 89 7.32 -20.85 -14.84
N GLY A 90 7.38 -21.14 -16.14
CA GLY A 90 7.65 -20.15 -17.17
C GLY A 90 6.65 -18.99 -17.17
N MET A 91 5.36 -19.28 -17.08
CA MET A 91 4.31 -18.25 -16.95
C MET A 91 4.47 -17.44 -15.67
N GLY A 92 4.72 -18.10 -14.54
CA GLY A 92 5.00 -17.43 -13.27
C GLY A 92 6.20 -16.48 -13.35
N SER A 93 7.26 -16.90 -14.03
CA SER A 93 8.44 -16.06 -14.28
C SER A 93 8.11 -14.83 -15.13
N VAL A 94 7.32 -14.96 -16.19
CA VAL A 94 6.90 -13.81 -17.02
C VAL A 94 6.13 -12.79 -16.19
N VAL A 95 5.13 -13.25 -15.41
CA VAL A 95 4.33 -12.37 -14.53
C VAL A 95 5.24 -11.67 -13.51
N ALA A 96 6.15 -12.40 -12.89
CA ALA A 96 7.12 -11.84 -11.94
C ALA A 96 8.04 -10.80 -12.59
N SER A 97 8.54 -11.06 -13.80
CA SER A 97 9.39 -10.13 -14.55
C SER A 97 8.65 -8.85 -14.94
N VAL A 98 7.41 -8.95 -15.41
CA VAL A 98 6.59 -7.78 -15.74
C VAL A 98 6.36 -6.92 -14.49
N GLY A 99 6.00 -7.56 -13.36
CA GLY A 99 5.84 -6.86 -12.08
C GLY A 99 7.14 -6.18 -11.63
N PHE A 100 8.27 -6.88 -11.74
CA PHE A 100 9.59 -6.35 -11.39
C PHE A 100 9.95 -5.12 -12.23
N VAL A 101 9.83 -5.20 -13.56
CA VAL A 101 10.10 -4.07 -14.47
C VAL A 101 9.20 -2.88 -14.15
N TRP A 102 7.91 -3.12 -13.91
CA TRP A 102 6.98 -2.07 -13.50
C TRP A 102 7.42 -1.37 -12.21
N PHE A 103 7.79 -2.13 -11.16
CA PHE A 103 8.26 -1.54 -9.90
C PHE A 103 9.59 -0.81 -10.04
N VAL A 104 10.50 -1.27 -10.90
CA VAL A 104 11.76 -0.57 -11.19
C VAL A 104 11.48 0.79 -11.86
N ILE A 105 10.62 0.80 -12.88
CA ILE A 105 10.20 2.05 -13.56
C ILE A 105 9.57 3.01 -12.55
N LEU A 106 8.63 2.50 -11.74
CA LEU A 106 7.93 3.28 -10.73
C LEU A 106 8.91 3.87 -9.69
N SER A 107 9.87 3.05 -9.23
CA SER A 107 10.91 3.47 -8.27
C SER A 107 11.79 4.57 -8.85
N TYR A 108 12.21 4.44 -10.11
CA TYR A 108 13.03 5.44 -10.79
C TYR A 108 12.26 6.77 -10.96
N LEU A 109 11.00 6.68 -11.41
CA LEU A 109 10.13 7.86 -11.60
C LEU A 109 9.89 8.62 -10.30
N LEU A 110 9.63 7.91 -9.20
CA LEU A 110 9.38 8.50 -7.88
C LEU A 110 10.65 9.06 -7.22
N THR A 111 11.83 8.54 -7.57
CA THR A 111 13.12 8.98 -7.02
C THR A 111 13.70 10.20 -7.76
N HIS A 112 13.18 10.53 -8.95
CA HIS A 112 13.64 11.67 -9.72
C HIS A 112 13.37 13.02 -9.01
N ARG A 113 14.43 13.81 -8.77
CA ARG A 113 14.39 15.02 -7.91
C ARG A 113 13.31 16.05 -8.29
N LEU A 114 12.99 16.20 -9.58
CA LEU A 114 11.99 17.15 -10.06
C LEU A 114 10.55 16.74 -9.69
N LEU A 115 10.27 15.44 -9.68
CA LEU A 115 8.97 14.90 -9.35
C LEU A 115 8.76 14.92 -7.83
N ARG A 116 9.80 14.72 -7.03
CA ARG A 116 9.72 14.64 -5.55
C ARG A 116 8.97 15.81 -4.90
N ARG A 117 9.14 17.04 -5.38
CA ARG A 117 8.48 18.24 -4.81
C ARG A 117 7.00 18.35 -5.19
N HIS A 118 6.62 17.92 -6.40
CA HIS A 118 5.22 17.84 -6.82
C HIS A 118 4.53 16.65 -6.14
N PHE A 119 5.20 15.50 -6.11
CA PHE A 119 4.72 14.28 -5.46
C PHE A 119 4.49 14.48 -3.96
N ALA A 120 5.27 15.29 -3.25
CA ALA A 120 4.99 15.57 -1.84
C ALA A 120 3.60 16.19 -1.61
N ARG A 121 3.13 17.08 -2.49
CA ARG A 121 1.77 17.64 -2.41
C ARG A 121 0.71 16.61 -2.80
N PHE A 122 0.96 15.86 -3.88
CA PHE A 122 0.04 14.80 -4.32
C PHE A 122 -0.09 13.68 -3.29
N GLN A 123 1.01 13.27 -2.67
CA GLN A 123 1.04 12.26 -1.61
C GLN A 123 0.16 12.69 -0.45
N LEU A 124 0.25 13.95 -0.01
CA LEU A 124 -0.64 14.46 1.04
C LEU A 124 -2.11 14.38 0.61
N VAL A 125 -2.44 14.80 -0.61
CA VAL A 125 -3.82 14.72 -1.13
C VAL A 125 -4.31 13.27 -1.14
N ILE A 126 -3.51 12.34 -1.66
CA ILE A 126 -3.83 10.89 -1.68
C ILE A 126 -4.03 10.37 -0.26
N THR A 127 -3.15 10.72 0.68
CA THR A 127 -3.26 10.33 2.09
C THR A 127 -4.55 10.85 2.72
N LYS A 128 -4.92 12.11 2.48
CA LYS A 128 -6.19 12.68 2.97
C LYS A 128 -7.40 11.99 2.36
N MET A 129 -7.39 11.79 1.04
CA MET A 129 -8.45 11.08 0.34
C MET A 129 -8.64 9.67 0.89
N MET A 130 -7.57 8.93 1.11
CA MET A 130 -7.64 7.61 1.74
C MET A 130 -8.16 7.67 3.18
N GLY A 131 -7.74 8.67 3.96
CA GLY A 131 -8.29 8.90 5.30
C GLY A 131 -9.80 9.09 5.29
N ILE A 132 -10.32 9.92 4.37
CA ILE A 132 -11.77 10.13 4.19
C ILE A 132 -12.46 8.83 3.80
N VAL A 133 -11.93 8.12 2.80
CA VAL A 133 -12.49 6.85 2.31
C VAL A 133 -12.57 5.81 3.44
N LEU A 134 -11.53 5.68 4.26
CA LEU A 134 -11.53 4.75 5.40
C LEU A 134 -12.55 5.13 6.48
N CYS A 135 -12.70 6.42 6.77
CA CYS A 135 -13.73 6.90 7.70
C CYS A 135 -15.15 6.61 7.17
N ILE A 136 -15.40 6.88 5.88
CA ILE A 136 -16.69 6.58 5.24
C ILE A 136 -16.96 5.07 5.29
N LEU A 137 -15.98 4.25 4.94
CA LEU A 137 -16.10 2.79 4.96
C LEU A 137 -16.38 2.28 6.38
N ALA A 138 -15.73 2.84 7.40
CA ALA A 138 -16.00 2.49 8.79
C ALA A 138 -17.44 2.79 9.21
N VAL A 139 -17.95 3.98 8.87
CA VAL A 139 -19.34 4.38 9.14
C VAL A 139 -20.31 3.47 8.38
N TYR A 140 -20.03 3.18 7.11
CA TYR A 140 -20.84 2.27 6.30
C TYR A 140 -20.89 0.87 6.90
N ILE A 141 -19.74 0.31 7.30
CA ILE A 141 -19.71 -1.00 7.94
C ILE A 141 -20.47 -0.95 9.26
N ALA A 142 -20.30 0.07 10.10
CA ALA A 142 -21.00 0.15 11.38
C ALA A 142 -22.53 0.16 11.23
N PHE A 143 -23.05 0.97 10.32
CA PHE A 143 -24.49 1.31 10.28
C PHE A 143 -25.28 0.74 9.11
N VAL A 144 -24.64 0.39 7.99
CA VAL A 144 -25.34 0.03 6.74
C VAL A 144 -25.21 -1.47 6.42
N SER A 145 -24.08 -2.11 6.72
CA SER A 145 -23.94 -3.55 6.49
C SER A 145 -24.63 -4.35 7.61
N ASN A 146 -25.93 -4.64 7.47
CA ASN A 146 -26.67 -5.50 8.40
C ASN A 146 -26.30 -6.98 8.24
#